data_AF-A0A5A7PR82-F1
#
_entry.id   AF-A0A5A7PR82-F1
#
_cell.length_a   1.000
_cell.length_b   1.000
_cell.length_c   1.000
_cell.angle_alpha   90.00
_cell.angle_beta   90.00
_cell.angle_gamma   90.00
#
_symmetry.space_group_name_H-M   'P 1'
#
loop_
_entity.id
_entity.type
_entity.pdbx_description
1 polymer ?
#
loop_
_entity_poly.entity_id
_entity_poly.type
_entity_poly.pdbx_seq_one_letter_code
_entity_poly.pdbx_strand_id
1 'polypeptide(L)'
;ILTGFGCLFVKKSIVQILKFVACGGIVSITLLRNTLPLLAGPKVKFNHGTALAFNNYDWKEEKVEPVLQNMEEANTKKAKPSPFPDSLRQWSQWQLLDSILPTGGFAHSYGLEAATQARLVNSPQDLKTFIIHVLENTGSLLLPFVHSASLSPDSQNWRKLDRLLEAMLTNEASRRASVSQGSALMRVASSVFSEIPNLKAMRDEALRGGSVFFHHAPVFGLVCGLLGFGPEIAQRAYVFVTMRDLVSAATRLNLVGPLGAAVLQHQVAGEAEEVCVRWMGRGVEEACQVSPLLDTVQGCHAYLFSRLFCS
;
A
#
# COMPACT_ATOMS: atom_id res chain seq x y z
N ILE A 1 25.55 29.85 24.01
CA ILE A 1 24.28 29.35 23.45
C ILE A 1 24.59 28.80 22.07
N LEU A 2 24.79 27.48 21.99
CA LEU A 2 25.03 26.70 20.78
C LEU A 2 24.47 25.31 21.09
N THR A 3 23.36 24.94 20.46
CA THR A 3 22.76 23.61 20.58
C THR A 3 22.80 22.96 19.20
N GLY A 4 23.71 21.99 19.04
CA GLY A 4 23.78 21.09 17.90
C GLY A 4 23.03 19.80 18.17
N PHE A 5 22.37 19.25 17.16
CA PHE A 5 21.74 17.93 17.20
C PHE A 5 22.78 16.86 16.80
N GLY A 6 23.02 15.89 17.69
CA GLY A 6 23.80 14.69 17.39
C GLY A 6 22.90 13.47 17.30
N CYS A 7 22.90 12.77 16.16
CA CYS A 7 22.25 11.47 16.01
C CYS A 7 23.16 10.36 16.55
N LEU A 8 22.66 9.56 17.50
CA LEU A 8 23.30 8.34 17.97
C LEU A 8 22.80 7.15 17.13
N PHE A 9 23.65 6.62 16.25
CA PHE A 9 23.38 5.36 15.54
C PHE A 9 23.69 4.17 16.45
N VAL A 10 22.67 3.43 16.89
CA VAL A 10 22.85 2.16 17.59
C VAL A 10 22.71 1.01 16.58
N LYS A 11 23.77 0.22 16.43
CA LYS A 11 23.81 -0.95 15.54
C LYS A 11 22.95 -2.08 16.14
N LYS A 12 22.07 -2.65 15.32
CA LYS A 12 21.06 -3.66 15.68
C LYS A 12 21.70 -5.04 15.97
N SER A 13 22.47 -5.16 17.04
CA SER A 13 22.98 -6.44 17.56
C SER A 13 23.43 -6.24 19.01
N ILE A 14 22.51 -6.51 19.95
CA ILE A 14 22.67 -6.90 21.37
C ILE A 14 21.32 -6.60 22.02
N VAL A 15 20.40 -7.57 21.95
CA VAL A 15 19.26 -7.69 22.87
C VAL A 15 19.09 -9.18 23.14
N GLN A 16 19.74 -9.67 24.19
CA GLN A 16 19.28 -10.85 24.91
C GLN A 16 19.34 -10.52 26.39
N ILE A 17 18.36 -11.05 27.11
CA ILE A 17 18.04 -10.83 28.53
C ILE A 17 17.05 -9.69 28.78
N LEU A 18 15.78 -9.94 28.48
CA LEU A 18 14.65 -9.45 29.29
C LEU A 18 13.59 -10.57 29.33
N LYS A 19 13.41 -11.16 30.52
CA LYS A 19 12.26 -12.04 30.82
C LYS A 19 11.01 -11.19 30.89
N PHE A 20 9.97 -11.57 30.15
CA PHE A 20 8.64 -11.01 30.26
C PHE A 20 8.07 -11.28 31.66
N VAL A 21 7.74 -10.22 32.40
CA VAL A 21 6.71 -10.26 33.45
C VAL A 21 5.72 -9.14 33.13
N ALA A 22 4.48 -9.54 32.88
CA ALA A 22 3.37 -8.63 32.64
C ALA A 22 2.94 -7.96 33.95
N CYS A 23 3.00 -6.62 33.99
CA CYS A 23 2.06 -5.75 34.70
C CYS A 23 2.41 -4.29 34.36
N GLY A 24 1.39 -3.44 34.21
CA GLY A 24 1.50 -2.10 33.61
C GLY A 24 2.40 -1.10 34.32
N GLY A 25 2.77 -0.04 33.59
CA GLY A 25 3.47 1.14 34.10
C GLY A 25 4.86 1.35 33.47
N ILE A 26 5.11 2.60 33.09
CA ILE A 26 6.33 3.19 32.49
C ILE A 26 7.64 2.61 33.06
N VAL A 27 8.62 2.30 32.18
CA VAL A 27 10.00 1.96 32.58
C VAL A 27 10.97 3.08 32.21
N SER A 28 11.72 3.57 33.20
CA SER A 28 12.80 4.56 33.06
C SER A 28 14.16 3.85 33.01
N ILE A 29 15.03 4.19 32.05
CA ILE A 29 16.36 3.57 31.88
C ILE A 29 17.45 4.50 32.39
N THR A 30 18.27 4.04 33.33
CA THR A 30 19.51 4.71 33.77
C THR A 30 20.72 3.92 33.27
N LEU A 31 21.70 4.59 32.63
CA LEU A 31 22.91 3.97 32.08
C LEU A 31 24.00 3.79 33.15
N LEU A 32 24.49 2.57 33.35
CA LEU A 32 25.71 2.27 34.10
C LEU A 32 26.90 2.10 33.14
N ARG A 33 27.93 2.93 33.35
CA ARG A 33 29.22 2.90 32.63
C ARG A 33 30.04 1.67 33.05
N ASN A 34 30.52 0.87 32.08
CA ASN A 34 31.96 0.66 31.80
C ASN A 34 32.26 -0.60 30.97
N THR A 35 33.35 -0.47 30.18
CA THR A 35 34.29 -1.48 29.65
C THR A 35 33.87 -2.41 28.49
N LEU A 36 34.38 -2.06 27.30
CA LEU A 36 34.62 -2.92 26.13
C LEU A 36 35.86 -3.82 26.34
N PRO A 37 35.97 -4.94 25.60
CA PRO A 37 37.19 -5.15 24.81
C PRO A 37 36.94 -5.57 23.35
N LEU A 38 37.87 -5.17 22.48
CA LEU A 38 38.01 -5.55 21.08
C LEU A 38 38.33 -7.05 20.92
N LEU A 39 37.70 -7.72 19.95
CA LEU A 39 38.24 -8.94 19.33
C LEU A 39 38.13 -8.86 17.80
N ALA A 40 39.27 -9.04 17.15
CA ALA A 40 39.44 -9.06 15.69
C ALA A 40 39.06 -10.44 15.12
N GLY A 41 38.36 -10.46 13.98
CA GLY A 41 38.01 -11.67 13.21
C GLY A 41 38.44 -11.56 11.74
N PRO A 42 38.58 -12.69 11.02
CA PRO A 42 39.40 -12.79 9.81
C PRO A 42 38.75 -12.18 8.55
N LYS A 43 39.61 -11.70 7.64
CA LYS A 43 39.22 -11.16 6.32
C LYS A 43 38.70 -12.28 5.41
N VAL A 44 37.45 -12.21 4.99
CA VAL A 44 36.86 -13.10 3.97
C VAL A 44 36.68 -12.30 2.67
N LYS A 45 37.23 -12.82 1.56
CA LYS A 45 37.01 -12.31 0.20
C LYS A 45 35.70 -12.87 -0.34
N PHE A 46 34.82 -12.01 -0.85
CA PHE A 46 33.59 -12.41 -1.54
C PHE A 46 33.85 -12.64 -3.03
N ASN A 47 33.46 -13.81 -3.54
CA ASN A 47 33.31 -14.06 -4.98
C ASN A 47 31.81 -14.17 -5.30
N HIS A 48 31.39 -13.54 -6.39
CA HIS A 48 30.00 -13.45 -6.82
C HIS A 48 29.39 -14.81 -7.19
N GLY A 49 28.37 -15.23 -6.44
CA GLY A 49 27.52 -16.37 -6.72
C GLY A 49 26.51 -16.54 -5.58
N THR A 50 25.22 -16.63 -5.88
CA THR A 50 24.13 -16.73 -4.91
C THR A 50 24.22 -18.08 -4.17
N ALA A 51 24.82 -18.09 -2.99
CA ALA A 51 24.84 -19.24 -2.09
C ALA A 51 24.33 -18.82 -0.71
N LEU A 52 23.13 -19.28 -0.36
CA LEU A 52 22.62 -19.24 1.01
C LEU A 52 23.40 -20.27 1.83
N ALA A 53 24.37 -19.82 2.61
CA ALA A 53 25.03 -20.68 3.60
C ALA A 53 24.18 -20.73 4.87
N PHE A 54 23.50 -21.85 5.12
CA PHE A 54 22.88 -22.13 6.41
C PHE A 54 23.96 -22.62 7.38
N ASN A 55 24.08 -21.98 8.54
CA ASN A 55 25.00 -22.41 9.59
C ASN A 55 24.33 -23.55 10.38
N ASN A 56 24.76 -24.80 10.18
CA ASN A 56 24.14 -26.02 10.75
C ASN A 56 24.68 -26.41 12.15
N TYR A 57 24.89 -25.43 13.02
CA TYR A 57 25.38 -25.65 14.38
C TYR A 57 24.51 -24.90 15.39
N ASP A 58 24.11 -25.58 16.46
CA ASP A 58 23.39 -24.98 17.57
C ASP A 58 24.34 -24.16 18.47
N TRP A 59 23.81 -23.35 19.41
CA TRP A 59 24.56 -22.56 20.39
C TRP A 59 25.45 -23.37 21.36
N LYS A 60 25.43 -24.70 21.27
CA LYS A 60 26.35 -25.63 21.94
C LYS A 60 27.42 -26.24 21.01
N GLU A 61 27.55 -25.75 19.77
CA GLU A 61 28.42 -26.27 18.71
C GLU A 61 28.13 -27.74 18.30
N GLU A 62 26.95 -28.27 18.65
CA GLU A 62 26.50 -29.57 18.17
C GLU A 62 25.92 -29.45 16.76
N LYS A 63 26.30 -30.41 15.90
CA LYS A 63 25.88 -30.45 14.50
C LYS A 63 24.40 -30.83 14.43
N VAL A 64 23.56 -29.93 13.92
CA VAL A 64 22.13 -30.17 13.73
C VAL A 64 21.92 -30.63 12.29
N GLU A 65 21.43 -31.87 12.10
CA GLU A 65 21.01 -32.32 10.78
C GLU A 65 19.74 -31.56 10.36
N PRO A 66 19.73 -30.90 9.20
CA PRO A 66 18.55 -30.18 8.75
C PRO A 66 17.43 -31.19 8.46
N VAL A 67 16.33 -31.09 9.21
CA VAL A 67 15.08 -31.73 8.85
C VAL A 67 14.58 -31.01 7.59
N LEU A 68 14.86 -31.58 6.43
CA LEU A 68 14.23 -31.20 5.16
C LEU A 68 12.76 -31.62 5.23
N GLN A 69 11.94 -30.81 5.89
CA GLN A 69 10.51 -30.83 5.62
C GLN A 69 10.31 -30.24 4.24
N ASN A 70 9.85 -31.07 3.30
CA ASN A 70 9.52 -30.71 1.94
C ASN A 70 8.64 -29.43 1.91
N MET A 71 9.26 -28.27 1.65
CA MET A 71 8.56 -27.00 1.48
C MET A 71 7.67 -26.97 0.21
N GLU A 72 7.74 -28.00 -0.63
CA GLU A 72 6.86 -28.15 -1.80
C GLU A 72 5.41 -28.54 -1.45
N GLU A 73 5.15 -29.09 -0.26
CA GLU A 73 3.80 -29.58 0.07
C GLU A 73 2.92 -28.56 0.83
N ALA A 74 3.48 -27.43 1.29
CA ALA A 74 2.71 -26.41 2.01
C ALA A 74 1.94 -25.43 1.10
N ASN A 75 2.19 -25.44 -0.21
CA ASN A 75 1.61 -24.47 -1.17
C ASN A 75 0.55 -25.06 -2.11
N THR A 76 0.00 -26.25 -1.80
CA THR A 76 -1.01 -26.93 -2.64
C THR A 76 -2.38 -27.00 -1.99
N LYS A 77 -2.78 -25.97 -1.24
CA LYS A 77 -4.21 -25.64 -1.19
C LYS A 77 -4.57 -24.97 -2.52
N LYS A 78 -4.69 -25.78 -3.59
CA LYS A 78 -5.30 -25.35 -4.85
C LYS A 78 -6.64 -24.72 -4.50
N ALA A 79 -6.70 -23.39 -4.58
CA ALA A 79 -7.97 -22.68 -4.62
C ALA A 79 -8.80 -23.38 -5.69
N LYS A 80 -10.06 -23.72 -5.37
CA LYS A 80 -10.96 -24.37 -6.34
C LYS A 80 -10.85 -23.59 -7.66
N PRO A 81 -10.52 -24.24 -8.79
CA PRO A 81 -10.44 -23.54 -10.06
C PRO A 81 -11.78 -22.86 -10.28
N SER A 82 -11.76 -21.53 -10.40
CA SER A 82 -12.99 -20.79 -10.64
C SER A 82 -13.62 -21.31 -11.94
N PRO A 83 -14.96 -21.38 -12.02
CA PRO A 83 -15.68 -22.02 -13.12
C PRO A 83 -15.51 -21.32 -14.48
N PHE A 84 -14.75 -20.21 -14.54
CA PHE A 84 -14.55 -19.41 -15.75
C PHE A 84 -13.23 -19.73 -16.46
N PRO A 85 -13.23 -19.79 -17.81
CA PRO A 85 -12.00 -19.88 -18.60
C PRO A 85 -11.05 -18.73 -18.26
N ASP A 86 -9.75 -19.01 -18.19
CA ASP A 86 -8.73 -18.03 -17.83
C ASP A 86 -8.76 -16.79 -18.74
N SER A 87 -9.14 -16.97 -20.01
CA SER A 87 -9.30 -15.87 -20.97
C SER A 87 -10.37 -14.87 -20.58
N LEU A 88 -11.53 -15.31 -20.08
CA LEU A 88 -12.62 -14.40 -19.68
C LEU A 88 -12.23 -13.59 -18.44
N ARG A 89 -11.49 -14.19 -17.50
CA ARG A 89 -10.99 -13.47 -16.33
C ARG A 89 -10.08 -12.32 -16.73
N GLN A 90 -9.21 -12.53 -17.70
CA GLN A 90 -8.30 -11.50 -18.18
C GLN A 90 -9.05 -10.27 -18.75
N TRP A 91 -10.18 -10.47 -19.43
CA TRP A 91 -11.03 -9.36 -19.87
C TRP A 91 -11.63 -8.58 -18.71
N SER A 92 -12.15 -9.25 -17.68
CA SER A 92 -12.67 -8.59 -16.48
C SER A 92 -11.56 -7.85 -15.70
N GLN A 93 -10.35 -8.40 -15.68
CA GLN A 93 -9.16 -7.76 -15.10
C GLN A 93 -8.80 -6.47 -15.85
N TRP A 94 -8.76 -6.48 -17.17
CA TRP A 94 -8.53 -5.26 -17.96
C TRP A 94 -9.65 -4.24 -17.78
N GLN A 95 -10.91 -4.69 -17.75
CA GLN A 95 -12.05 -3.82 -17.53
C GLN A 95 -12.01 -3.13 -16.16
N LEU A 96 -11.51 -3.81 -15.12
CA LEU A 96 -11.29 -3.19 -13.81
C LEU A 96 -10.31 -2.00 -13.87
N LEU A 97 -9.27 -2.11 -14.72
CA LEU A 97 -8.22 -1.10 -14.86
C LEU A 97 -8.53 -0.02 -15.90
N ASP A 98 -9.63 -0.16 -16.63
CA ASP A 98 -10.05 0.81 -17.63
C ASP A 98 -10.54 2.10 -16.95
N SER A 99 -10.18 3.24 -17.53
CA SER A 99 -10.65 4.57 -17.12
C SER A 99 -12.14 4.79 -17.33
N ILE A 100 -12.77 4.02 -18.23
CA ILE A 100 -14.21 4.11 -18.50
C ILE A 100 -15.05 3.56 -17.34
N LEU A 101 -14.48 2.67 -16.52
CA LEU A 101 -15.21 2.06 -15.42
C LEU A 101 -15.53 3.13 -14.36
N PRO A 102 -16.81 3.35 -13.98
CA PRO A 102 -17.21 4.48 -13.15
C PRO A 102 -16.93 4.24 -11.66
N THR A 103 -15.65 4.04 -11.31
CA THR A 103 -15.15 3.78 -9.95
C THR A 103 -14.99 5.04 -9.09
N GLY A 104 -15.30 6.22 -9.65
CA GLY A 104 -15.28 7.50 -8.93
C GLY A 104 -13.92 8.20 -8.91
N GLY A 105 -12.84 7.56 -9.36
CA GLY A 105 -11.49 8.17 -9.39
C GLY A 105 -11.43 9.50 -10.15
N PHE A 106 -12.20 9.63 -11.24
CA PHE A 106 -12.31 10.88 -12.00
C PHE A 106 -12.79 12.08 -11.16
N ALA A 107 -13.55 11.89 -10.09
CA ALA A 107 -14.04 13.01 -9.29
C ALA A 107 -12.97 13.63 -8.37
N HIS A 108 -11.80 13.00 -8.21
CA HIS A 108 -10.81 13.35 -7.19
C HIS A 108 -9.46 13.75 -7.80
N SER A 109 -8.78 14.72 -7.15
CA SER A 109 -7.48 15.26 -7.59
C SER A 109 -6.32 14.81 -6.71
N TYR A 110 -6.57 14.08 -5.63
CA TYR A 110 -5.56 13.69 -4.64
C TYR A 110 -4.78 14.90 -4.07
N GLY A 111 -5.47 16.02 -3.86
CA GLY A 111 -4.86 17.27 -3.40
C GLY A 111 -4.12 18.08 -4.46
N LEU A 112 -4.03 17.61 -5.72
CA LEU A 112 -3.34 18.33 -6.80
C LEU A 112 -3.98 19.69 -7.10
N GLU A 113 -5.31 19.77 -7.03
CA GLU A 113 -6.03 21.04 -7.21
C GLU A 113 -5.63 22.05 -6.14
N ALA A 114 -5.60 21.63 -4.87
CA ALA A 114 -5.17 22.47 -3.76
C ALA A 114 -3.69 22.86 -3.87
N ALA A 115 -2.83 21.92 -4.25
CA ALA A 115 -1.40 22.17 -4.47
C ALA A 115 -1.16 23.20 -5.58
N THR A 116 -1.94 23.13 -6.66
CA THR A 116 -1.87 24.09 -7.78
C THR A 116 -2.32 25.48 -7.35
N GLN A 117 -3.46 25.60 -6.68
CA GLN A 117 -3.97 26.89 -6.21
C GLN A 117 -3.06 27.52 -5.14
N ALA A 118 -2.39 26.70 -4.32
CA ALA A 118 -1.39 27.13 -3.35
C ALA A 118 0.00 27.42 -3.97
N ARG A 119 0.15 27.28 -5.30
CA ARG A 119 1.43 27.44 -6.03
C ARG A 119 2.54 26.51 -5.52
N LEU A 120 2.20 25.32 -5.05
CA LEU A 120 3.15 24.26 -4.74
C LEU A 120 3.53 23.44 -5.97
N VAL A 121 2.66 23.43 -6.98
CA VAL A 121 2.90 22.79 -8.29
C VAL A 121 2.75 23.86 -9.38
N ASN A 122 3.88 24.34 -9.91
CA ASN A 122 3.88 25.40 -10.94
C ASN A 122 4.63 25.00 -12.22
N SER A 123 5.33 23.87 -12.22
CA SER A 123 6.11 23.40 -13.35
C SER A 123 5.85 21.92 -13.64
N PRO A 124 6.17 21.43 -14.85
CA PRO A 124 6.10 19.99 -15.16
C PRO A 124 6.95 19.12 -14.22
N GLN A 125 8.07 19.65 -13.73
CA GLN A 125 8.93 18.94 -12.78
C GLN A 125 8.28 18.84 -11.40
N ASP A 126 7.60 19.89 -10.93
CA ASP A 126 6.83 19.86 -9.68
C ASP A 126 5.68 18.86 -9.80
N LEU A 127 4.98 18.83 -10.94
CA LEU A 127 3.91 17.88 -11.19
C LEU A 127 4.43 16.44 -11.13
N LYS A 128 5.55 16.13 -11.79
CA LYS A 128 6.17 14.80 -11.72
C LYS A 128 6.50 14.43 -10.27
N THR A 129 7.09 15.36 -9.53
CA THR A 129 7.49 15.16 -8.12
C THR A 129 6.26 14.94 -7.22
N PHE A 130 5.18 15.72 -7.44
CA PHE A 130 3.92 15.55 -6.74
C PHE A 130 3.31 14.18 -6.98
N ILE A 131 3.28 13.72 -8.24
CA ILE A 131 2.79 12.38 -8.59
C ILE A 131 3.59 11.32 -7.83
N ILE A 132 4.92 11.38 -7.86
CA ILE A 132 5.77 10.41 -7.17
C ILE A 132 5.46 10.40 -5.66
N HIS A 133 5.31 11.56 -5.02
CA HIS A 133 4.97 11.61 -3.60
C HIS A 133 3.59 11.02 -3.28
N VAL A 134 2.60 11.22 -4.17
CA VAL A 134 1.28 10.59 -4.02
C VAL A 134 1.43 9.07 -4.13
N LEU A 135 2.20 8.58 -5.10
CA LEU A 135 2.45 7.14 -5.26
C LEU A 135 3.21 6.57 -4.06
N GLU A 136 4.17 7.28 -3.49
CA GLU A 136 4.87 6.87 -2.26
C GLU A 136 3.92 6.72 -1.06
N ASN A 137 2.97 7.66 -0.88
CA ASN A 137 1.93 7.53 0.14
C ASN A 137 0.95 6.39 -0.18
N THR A 138 0.60 6.18 -1.45
CA THR A 138 -0.20 5.02 -1.87
C THR A 138 0.53 3.71 -1.54
N GLY A 139 1.83 3.64 -1.82
CA GLY A 139 2.70 2.53 -1.49
C GLY A 139 2.71 2.23 0.00
N SER A 140 3.10 3.23 0.78
CA SER A 140 3.31 3.11 2.22
C SER A 140 2.05 2.92 3.05
N LEU A 141 0.93 3.55 2.67
CA LEU A 141 -0.32 3.49 3.45
C LEU A 141 -1.31 2.48 2.89
N LEU A 142 -1.51 2.44 1.57
CA LEU A 142 -2.68 1.78 0.97
C LEU A 142 -2.38 0.38 0.42
N LEU A 143 -1.16 0.12 -0.08
CA LEU A 143 -0.82 -1.22 -0.59
C LEU A 143 -0.94 -2.35 0.44
N PRO A 144 -0.60 -2.18 1.73
CA PRO A 144 -0.82 -3.22 2.73
C PRO A 144 -2.28 -3.67 2.81
N PHE A 145 -3.23 -2.75 2.63
CA PHE A 145 -4.66 -3.07 2.59
C PHE A 145 -5.07 -3.80 1.32
N VAL A 146 -4.57 -3.37 0.16
CA VAL A 146 -4.80 -4.05 -1.11
C VAL A 146 -4.24 -5.46 -1.06
N HIS A 147 -3.03 -5.63 -0.53
CA HIS A 147 -2.37 -6.91 -0.34
C HIS A 147 -3.20 -7.85 0.54
N SER A 148 -3.54 -7.41 1.76
CA SER A 148 -4.30 -8.21 2.70
C SER A 148 -5.70 -8.56 2.19
N ALA A 149 -6.38 -7.65 1.50
CA ALA A 149 -7.71 -7.89 0.96
C ALA A 149 -7.70 -8.80 -0.28
N SER A 150 -6.67 -8.69 -1.14
CA SER A 150 -6.53 -9.55 -2.32
C SER A 150 -6.09 -10.98 -1.98
N LEU A 151 -5.25 -11.14 -0.95
CA LEU A 151 -4.81 -12.44 -0.46
C LEU A 151 -5.95 -13.22 0.22
N SER A 152 -6.84 -12.53 0.92
CA SER A 152 -8.00 -13.13 1.61
C SER A 152 -9.27 -12.34 1.31
N PRO A 153 -9.88 -12.56 0.13
CA PRO A 153 -11.02 -11.79 -0.36
C PRO A 153 -12.35 -12.26 0.26
N ASP A 154 -12.43 -12.22 1.59
CA ASP A 154 -13.62 -12.59 2.37
C ASP A 154 -14.21 -11.40 3.14
N SER A 155 -15.49 -11.54 3.55
CA SER A 155 -16.27 -10.49 4.22
C SER A 155 -15.69 -10.09 5.58
N GLN A 156 -15.17 -11.03 6.35
CA GLN A 156 -14.66 -10.75 7.68
C GLN A 156 -13.34 -9.96 7.61
N ASN A 157 -12.42 -10.39 6.74
CA ASN A 157 -11.17 -9.69 6.50
C ASN A 157 -11.42 -8.29 5.94
N TRP A 158 -12.28 -8.16 4.91
CA TRP A 158 -12.64 -6.86 4.34
C TRP A 158 -13.17 -5.87 5.41
N ARG A 159 -14.11 -6.29 6.26
CA ARG A 159 -14.65 -5.44 7.35
C ARG A 159 -13.60 -5.03 8.37
N LYS A 160 -12.65 -5.91 8.68
CA LYS A 160 -11.54 -5.60 9.59
C LYS A 160 -10.65 -4.52 8.96
N LEU A 161 -10.26 -4.71 7.71
CA LEU A 161 -9.41 -3.80 6.96
C LEU A 161 -10.07 -2.43 6.77
N ASP A 162 -11.36 -2.42 6.45
CA ASP A 162 -12.14 -1.19 6.27
C ASP A 162 -12.17 -0.34 7.54
N ARG A 163 -12.48 -0.93 8.71
CA ARG A 163 -12.45 -0.21 10.00
C ARG A 163 -11.06 0.25 10.40
N LEU A 164 -10.02 -0.53 10.08
CA LEU A 164 -8.66 -0.15 10.38
C LEU A 164 -8.22 1.04 9.52
N LEU A 165 -8.58 1.05 8.24
CA LEU A 165 -8.26 2.18 7.35
C LEU A 165 -9.03 3.44 7.73
N GLU A 166 -10.29 3.32 8.15
CA GLU A 166 -11.08 4.44 8.70
C GLU A 166 -10.33 5.11 9.86
N ALA A 167 -9.79 4.31 10.78
CA ALA A 167 -9.04 4.82 11.93
C ALA A 167 -7.69 5.48 11.55
N MET A 168 -7.10 5.11 10.42
CA MET A 168 -5.82 5.67 9.97
C MET A 168 -5.97 6.91 9.07
N LEU A 169 -7.10 7.10 8.41
CA LEU A 169 -7.34 8.27 7.57
C LEU A 169 -7.85 9.44 8.42
N THR A 170 -6.91 10.16 9.05
CA THR A 170 -7.20 11.33 9.90
C THR A 170 -7.72 12.51 9.10
N ASN A 171 -7.23 12.71 7.87
CA ASN A 171 -7.69 13.76 6.98
C ASN A 171 -9.09 13.47 6.42
N GLU A 172 -10.04 14.36 6.68
CA GLU A 172 -11.41 14.23 6.22
C GLU A 172 -11.54 14.21 4.68
N ALA A 173 -10.79 15.04 3.96
CA ALA A 173 -10.83 15.06 2.50
C ALA A 173 -10.39 13.71 1.92
N SER A 174 -9.27 13.17 2.41
CA SER A 174 -8.74 11.85 2.04
C SER A 174 -9.70 10.72 2.41
N ARG A 175 -10.28 10.77 3.62
CA ARG A 175 -11.23 9.78 4.13
C ARG A 175 -12.51 9.75 3.28
N ARG A 176 -13.13 10.91 3.01
CA ARG A 176 -14.32 11.01 2.16
C ARG A 176 -14.04 10.57 0.72
N ALA A 177 -12.88 10.93 0.17
CA ALA A 177 -12.47 10.49 -1.16
C ALA A 177 -12.34 8.96 -1.23
N SER A 178 -11.72 8.35 -0.22
CA SER A 178 -11.58 6.89 -0.12
C SER A 178 -12.93 6.17 -0.03
N VAL A 179 -13.85 6.66 0.82
CA VAL A 179 -15.21 6.12 0.98
C VAL A 179 -16.04 6.28 -0.31
N SER A 180 -15.99 7.45 -0.94
CA SER A 180 -16.69 7.73 -2.19
C SER A 180 -16.26 6.79 -3.32
N GLN A 181 -14.94 6.65 -3.52
CA GLN A 181 -14.37 5.78 -4.55
C GLN A 181 -14.63 4.30 -4.27
N GLY A 182 -14.42 3.81 -3.03
CA GLY A 182 -14.68 2.40 -2.73
C GLY A 182 -16.16 2.04 -2.77
N SER A 183 -17.07 2.95 -2.37
CA SER A 183 -18.51 2.76 -2.55
C SER A 183 -18.91 2.67 -4.03
N ALA A 184 -18.35 3.54 -4.86
CA ALA A 184 -18.60 3.51 -6.31
C ALA A 184 -18.03 2.24 -6.94
N LEU A 185 -16.80 1.86 -6.61
CA LEU A 185 -16.16 0.63 -7.06
C LEU A 185 -16.97 -0.61 -6.66
N MET A 186 -17.38 -0.74 -5.39
CA MET A 186 -18.15 -1.89 -4.93
C MET A 186 -19.50 -2.00 -5.65
N ARG A 187 -20.19 -0.87 -5.85
CA ARG A 187 -21.45 -0.81 -6.61
C ARG A 187 -21.24 -1.29 -8.03
N VAL A 188 -20.25 -0.75 -8.74
CA VAL A 188 -19.97 -1.11 -10.14
C VAL A 188 -19.53 -2.55 -10.26
N ALA A 189 -18.60 -3.00 -9.42
CA ALA A 189 -18.10 -4.38 -9.41
C ALA A 189 -19.24 -5.39 -9.20
N SER A 190 -20.17 -5.10 -8.27
CA SER A 190 -21.34 -5.96 -8.02
C SER A 190 -22.34 -6.05 -9.18
N SER A 191 -22.30 -5.09 -10.11
CA SER A 191 -23.20 -5.03 -11.27
C SER A 191 -22.54 -5.56 -12.55
N VAL A 192 -21.25 -5.23 -12.76
CA VAL A 192 -20.51 -5.58 -13.98
C VAL A 192 -20.01 -7.03 -13.91
N PHE A 193 -19.39 -7.42 -12.80
CA PHE A 193 -18.82 -8.76 -12.63
C PHE A 193 -19.85 -9.72 -12.03
N SER A 194 -21.00 -9.82 -12.70
CA SER A 194 -22.16 -10.62 -12.28
C SER A 194 -21.85 -12.12 -12.13
N GLU A 195 -20.80 -12.57 -12.79
CA GLU A 195 -20.25 -13.92 -12.74
C GLU A 195 -19.62 -14.26 -11.36
N ILE A 196 -19.37 -13.24 -10.53
CA ILE A 196 -18.89 -13.37 -9.15
C ILE A 196 -20.04 -12.98 -8.19
N PRO A 197 -20.95 -13.91 -7.84
CA PRO A 197 -22.12 -13.61 -7.01
C PRO A 197 -21.74 -13.12 -5.60
N ASN A 198 -20.55 -13.49 -5.12
CA ASN A 198 -20.03 -13.07 -3.81
C ASN A 198 -19.97 -11.55 -3.67
N LEU A 199 -19.64 -10.80 -4.73
CA LEU A 199 -19.57 -9.32 -4.68
C LEU A 199 -20.91 -8.71 -4.31
N LYS A 200 -21.98 -9.14 -4.99
CA LYS A 200 -23.33 -8.66 -4.73
C LYS A 200 -23.81 -9.06 -3.34
N ALA A 201 -23.61 -10.31 -2.94
CA ALA A 201 -23.98 -10.78 -1.61
C ALA A 201 -23.29 -10.00 -0.48
N MET A 202 -21.97 -9.79 -0.60
CA MET A 202 -21.17 -9.03 0.37
C MET A 202 -21.61 -7.57 0.45
N ARG A 203 -21.90 -6.93 -0.69
CA ARG A 203 -22.42 -5.56 -0.74
C ARG A 203 -23.77 -5.45 -0.04
N ASP A 204 -24.71 -6.33 -0.36
CA ASP A 204 -26.06 -6.30 0.19
C ASP A 204 -26.04 -6.56 1.71
N GLU A 205 -25.17 -7.45 2.19
CA GLU A 205 -24.97 -7.70 3.61
C GLU A 205 -24.36 -6.48 4.33
N ALA A 206 -23.34 -5.84 3.74
CA ALA A 206 -22.72 -4.65 4.30
C ALA A 206 -23.71 -3.47 4.41
N LEU A 207 -24.57 -3.29 3.42
CA LEU A 207 -25.62 -2.25 3.43
C LEU A 207 -26.69 -2.49 4.49
N ARG A 208 -27.06 -3.75 4.77
CA ARG A 208 -27.99 -4.08 5.86
C ARG A 208 -27.37 -3.89 7.24
N GLY A 209 -26.08 -4.19 7.37
CA GLY A 209 -25.37 -4.16 8.65
C GLY A 209 -24.87 -2.78 9.10
N GLY A 210 -24.78 -1.80 8.20
CA GLY A 210 -24.41 -0.41 8.51
C GLY A 210 -23.00 -0.20 9.09
N SER A 211 -22.12 -1.21 9.02
CA SER A 211 -20.84 -1.25 9.74
C SER A 211 -19.61 -1.20 8.82
N VAL A 212 -19.78 -0.81 7.56
CA VAL A 212 -18.71 -0.75 6.56
C VAL A 212 -18.75 0.60 5.84
N PHE A 213 -17.61 1.26 5.77
CA PHE A 213 -17.42 2.56 5.12
C PHE A 213 -17.16 2.43 3.63
N PHE A 214 -16.69 1.26 3.16
CA PHE A 214 -16.33 0.99 1.77
C PHE A 214 -15.13 1.84 1.32
N HIS A 215 -14.02 1.80 2.06
CA HIS A 215 -12.78 2.43 1.64
C HIS A 215 -12.21 1.80 0.38
N HIS A 216 -11.61 2.63 -0.47
CA HIS A 216 -11.16 2.23 -1.79
C HIS A 216 -10.12 1.11 -1.79
N ALA A 217 -9.06 1.19 -0.97
CA ALA A 217 -7.98 0.19 -0.98
C ALA A 217 -8.45 -1.23 -0.57
N PRO A 218 -9.17 -1.43 0.55
CA PRO A 218 -9.73 -2.73 0.91
C PRO A 218 -10.71 -3.26 -0.16
N VAL A 219 -11.60 -2.41 -0.69
CA VAL A 219 -12.56 -2.83 -1.73
C VAL A 219 -11.82 -3.22 -3.01
N PHE A 220 -10.83 -2.45 -3.43
CA PHE A 220 -10.04 -2.75 -4.63
C PHE A 220 -9.31 -4.08 -4.50
N GLY A 221 -8.62 -4.31 -3.37
CA GLY A 221 -7.96 -5.59 -3.11
C GLY A 221 -8.94 -6.75 -3.10
N LEU A 222 -10.10 -6.60 -2.46
CA LEU A 222 -11.18 -7.60 -2.46
C LEU A 222 -11.63 -7.95 -3.89
N VAL A 223 -11.95 -6.93 -4.70
CA VAL A 223 -12.39 -7.10 -6.09
C VAL A 223 -11.30 -7.77 -6.94
N CYS A 224 -10.04 -7.34 -6.77
CA CYS A 224 -8.90 -7.97 -7.44
C CYS A 224 -8.75 -9.46 -7.09
N GLY A 225 -8.81 -9.81 -5.81
CA GLY A 225 -8.71 -11.20 -5.37
C GLY A 225 -9.83 -12.08 -5.94
N LEU A 226 -11.06 -11.56 -5.97
CA LEU A 226 -12.21 -12.29 -6.54
C LEU A 226 -12.12 -12.43 -8.07
N LEU A 227 -11.54 -11.46 -8.76
CA LEU A 227 -11.25 -11.52 -10.21
C LEU A 227 -10.00 -12.35 -10.55
N GLY A 228 -9.35 -12.93 -9.55
CA GLY A 228 -8.19 -13.81 -9.72
C GLY A 228 -6.88 -13.09 -10.03
N PHE A 229 -6.75 -11.81 -9.66
CA PHE A 229 -5.43 -11.17 -9.64
C PHE A 229 -4.56 -11.82 -8.58
N GLY A 230 -3.28 -12.08 -8.91
CA GLY A 230 -2.27 -12.33 -7.89
C GLY A 230 -2.05 -11.07 -7.02
N PRO A 231 -1.69 -11.22 -5.73
CA PRO A 231 -1.57 -10.09 -4.80
C PRO A 231 -0.53 -9.06 -5.24
N GLU A 232 0.52 -9.48 -5.95
CA GLU A 232 1.51 -8.57 -6.51
C GLU A 232 0.96 -7.74 -7.67
N ILE A 233 0.17 -8.37 -8.55
CA ILE A 233 -0.45 -7.69 -9.68
C ILE A 233 -1.54 -6.74 -9.17
N ALA A 234 -2.30 -7.13 -8.14
CA ALA A 234 -3.30 -6.28 -7.50
C ALA A 234 -2.69 -4.98 -6.94
N GLN A 235 -1.52 -5.08 -6.31
CA GLN A 235 -0.81 -3.91 -5.78
C GLN A 235 -0.32 -2.99 -6.91
N ARG A 236 0.32 -3.53 -7.96
CA ARG A 236 0.73 -2.74 -9.14
C ARG A 236 -0.47 -2.10 -9.86
N ALA A 237 -1.56 -2.84 -9.98
CA ALA A 237 -2.81 -2.35 -10.54
C ALA A 237 -3.37 -1.17 -9.74
N TYR A 238 -3.29 -1.20 -8.40
CA TYR A 238 -3.72 -0.09 -7.56
C TYR A 238 -2.87 1.16 -7.77
N VAL A 239 -1.53 1.02 -7.78
CA VAL A 239 -0.61 2.13 -8.09
C VAL A 239 -0.88 2.69 -9.48
N PHE A 240 -1.10 1.83 -10.47
CA PHE A 240 -1.42 2.23 -11.84
C PHE A 240 -2.71 3.05 -11.90
N VAL A 241 -3.80 2.59 -11.26
CA VAL A 241 -5.08 3.32 -11.24
C VAL A 241 -4.93 4.66 -10.53
N THR A 242 -4.20 4.73 -9.41
CA THR A 242 -3.91 6.01 -8.74
C THR A 242 -3.13 6.97 -9.65
N MET A 243 -2.06 6.49 -10.30
CA MET A 243 -1.25 7.30 -11.23
C MET A 243 -2.10 7.81 -12.39
N ARG A 244 -2.89 6.92 -13.01
CA ARG A 244 -3.79 7.23 -14.12
C ARG A 244 -4.79 8.32 -13.75
N ASP A 245 -5.43 8.20 -12.59
CA ASP A 245 -6.43 9.16 -12.13
C ASP A 245 -5.79 10.52 -11.81
N LEU A 246 -4.59 10.54 -11.25
CA LEU A 246 -3.85 11.76 -10.96
C LEU A 246 -3.38 12.48 -12.24
N VAL A 247 -2.90 11.73 -13.24
CA VAL A 247 -2.53 12.27 -14.56
C VAL A 247 -3.77 12.81 -15.30
N SER A 248 -4.91 12.14 -15.18
CA SER A 248 -6.20 12.63 -15.69
C SER A 248 -6.61 13.94 -15.01
N ALA A 249 -6.46 14.03 -13.68
CA ALA A 249 -6.70 15.26 -12.94
C ALA A 249 -5.80 16.40 -13.40
N ALA A 250 -4.49 16.15 -13.56
CA ALA A 250 -3.54 17.13 -14.06
C ALA A 250 -3.91 17.67 -15.45
N THR A 251 -4.41 16.80 -16.33
CA THR A 251 -4.88 17.18 -17.67
C THR A 251 -6.06 18.15 -17.59
N ARG A 252 -7.03 17.86 -16.71
CA ARG A 252 -8.23 18.69 -16.51
C ARG A 252 -7.97 20.00 -15.78
N LEU A 253 -6.93 20.04 -14.95
CA LEU A 253 -6.40 21.27 -14.36
C LEU A 253 -5.56 22.08 -15.35
N ASN A 254 -5.43 21.62 -16.59
CA ASN A 254 -4.63 22.25 -17.65
C ASN A 254 -3.15 22.40 -17.28
N LEU A 255 -2.61 21.50 -16.45
CA LEU A 255 -1.18 21.44 -16.09
C LEU A 255 -0.36 20.74 -17.16
N VAL A 256 -0.99 19.84 -17.91
CA VAL A 256 -0.38 19.06 -18.99
C VAL A 256 -1.43 18.76 -20.07
N GLY A 257 -1.04 18.78 -21.34
CA GLY A 257 -1.93 18.39 -22.43
C GLY A 257 -2.10 16.87 -22.56
N PRO A 258 -3.10 16.34 -23.31
CA PRO A 258 -3.37 14.90 -23.38
C PRO A 258 -2.19 14.03 -23.84
N LEU A 259 -1.44 14.48 -24.86
CA LEU A 259 -0.23 13.78 -25.30
C LEU A 259 0.87 13.83 -24.24
N GLY A 260 1.07 15.00 -23.62
CA GLY A 260 2.04 15.18 -22.54
C GLY A 260 1.71 14.33 -21.30
N ALA A 261 0.42 14.14 -21.01
CA ALA A 261 -0.07 13.29 -19.93
C ALA A 261 0.29 11.82 -20.17
N ALA A 262 0.10 11.31 -21.39
CA ALA A 262 0.50 9.96 -21.75
C ALA A 262 2.03 9.76 -21.65
N VAL A 263 2.80 10.75 -22.10
CA VAL A 263 4.27 10.75 -21.96
C VAL A 263 4.69 10.76 -20.49
N LEU A 264 4.08 11.62 -19.66
CA LEU A 264 4.37 11.72 -18.24
C LEU A 264 4.04 10.42 -17.50
N GLN A 265 2.90 9.80 -17.78
CA GLN A 265 2.52 8.51 -17.19
C GLN A 265 3.55 7.43 -17.51
N HIS A 266 4.05 7.38 -18.76
CA HIS A 266 5.11 6.44 -19.14
C HIS A 266 6.43 6.75 -18.43
N GLN A 267 6.80 8.03 -18.32
CA GLN A 267 8.03 8.48 -17.65
C GLN A 267 8.05 8.20 -16.15
N VAL A 268 6.90 8.17 -15.48
CA VAL A 268 6.77 7.90 -14.04
C VAL A 268 6.67 6.39 -13.74
N ALA A 269 6.50 5.55 -14.76
CA ALA A 269 6.29 4.11 -14.57
C ALA A 269 7.46 3.42 -13.85
N GLY A 270 8.70 3.89 -14.06
CA GLY A 270 9.88 3.37 -13.37
C GLY A 270 9.82 3.63 -11.86
N GLU A 271 9.55 4.88 -11.48
CA GLU A 271 9.40 5.30 -10.09
C GLU A 271 8.18 4.62 -9.43
N ALA A 272 7.09 4.42 -10.17
CA ALA A 272 5.92 3.68 -9.70
C ALA A 272 6.26 2.21 -9.39
N GLU A 273 7.09 1.56 -10.20
CA GLU A 273 7.58 0.20 -9.93
C GLU A 273 8.52 0.16 -8.73
N GLU A 274 9.40 1.14 -8.56
CA GLU A 274 10.25 1.25 -7.36
C GLU A 274 9.43 1.38 -6.07
N VAL A 275 8.35 2.17 -6.10
CA VAL A 275 7.37 2.26 -5.00
C VAL A 275 6.73 0.90 -4.74
N CYS A 276 6.28 0.21 -5.79
CA CYS A 276 5.68 -1.11 -5.67
C CYS A 276 6.66 -2.08 -5.00
N VAL A 277 7.88 -2.21 -5.50
CA VAL A 277 8.92 -3.11 -4.96
C VAL A 277 9.22 -2.82 -3.50
N ARG A 278 9.26 -1.54 -3.10
CA ARG A 278 9.60 -1.14 -1.72
C ARG A 278 8.53 -1.54 -0.69
N TRP A 279 7.26 -1.46 -1.10
CA TRP A 279 6.10 -1.64 -0.22
C TRP A 279 5.34 -2.96 -0.46
N MET A 280 5.77 -3.75 -1.45
CA MET A 280 5.13 -5.00 -1.85
C MET A 280 4.98 -5.96 -0.67
N GLY A 281 3.78 -6.48 -0.48
CA GLY A 281 3.53 -7.63 0.41
C GLY A 281 3.73 -7.33 1.90
N ARG A 282 3.79 -6.06 2.29
CA ARG A 282 3.84 -5.67 3.70
C ARG A 282 2.50 -5.82 4.39
N GLY A 283 2.54 -6.09 5.70
CA GLY A 283 1.35 -6.17 6.53
C GLY A 283 0.77 -4.79 6.87
N VAL A 284 -0.50 -4.75 7.24
CA VAL A 284 -1.23 -3.50 7.54
C VAL A 284 -0.70 -2.77 8.78
N GLU A 285 0.01 -3.46 9.65
CA GLU A 285 0.72 -2.92 10.81
C GLU A 285 1.93 -2.05 10.42
N GLU A 286 2.46 -2.22 9.21
CA GLU A 286 3.54 -1.39 8.67
C GLU A 286 3.00 -0.18 7.88
N ALA A 287 1.68 -0.05 7.75
CA ALA A 287 1.07 1.01 6.98
C ALA A 287 1.37 2.38 7.61
N CYS A 288 1.89 3.32 6.82
CA CYS A 288 2.27 4.64 7.30
C CYS A 288 2.16 5.70 6.19
N GLN A 289 2.10 6.97 6.55
CA GLN A 289 2.30 8.08 5.60
C GLN A 289 3.76 8.53 5.63
N VAL A 290 4.41 8.57 4.47
CA VAL A 290 5.81 9.02 4.34
C VAL A 290 5.94 10.48 3.90
N SER A 291 4.88 11.02 3.28
CA SER A 291 4.80 12.40 2.80
C SER A 291 3.64 13.15 3.49
N PRO A 292 3.79 13.59 4.76
CA PRO A 292 2.70 14.22 5.52
C PRO A 292 2.25 15.58 4.97
N LEU A 293 3.12 16.26 4.19
CA LEU A 293 2.75 17.51 3.53
C LEU A 293 1.59 17.31 2.53
N LEU A 294 1.54 16.16 1.85
CA LEU A 294 0.43 15.85 0.95
C LEU A 294 -0.89 15.76 1.70
N ASP A 295 -0.89 15.16 2.88
CA ASP A 295 -2.08 15.07 3.72
C ASP A 295 -2.54 16.47 4.14
N THR A 296 -1.61 17.35 4.52
CA THR A 296 -1.94 18.75 4.84
C THR A 296 -2.55 19.48 3.64
N VAL A 297 -1.92 19.38 2.47
CA VAL A 297 -2.37 20.06 1.23
C VAL A 297 -3.73 19.53 0.77
N GLN A 298 -3.95 18.22 0.84
CA GLN A 298 -5.24 17.61 0.51
C GLN A 298 -6.33 18.07 1.49
N GLY A 299 -6.01 18.23 2.78
CA GLY A 299 -6.93 18.79 3.76
C GLY A 299 -7.33 20.23 3.45
N CYS A 300 -6.45 20.99 2.78
CA CYS A 300 -6.76 22.35 2.33
C CYS A 300 -7.83 22.43 1.22
N HIS A 301 -8.15 21.31 0.54
CA HIS A 301 -9.13 21.29 -0.56
C HIS A 301 -10.50 21.82 -0.15
N ALA A 302 -10.92 21.56 1.10
CA ALA A 302 -12.20 22.04 1.64
C ALA A 302 -12.30 23.57 1.72
N TYR A 303 -11.17 24.28 1.72
CA TYR A 303 -11.10 25.74 1.85
C TYR A 303 -10.91 26.47 0.51
N LEU A 304 -10.86 25.74 -0.61
CA LEU A 304 -10.71 26.35 -1.93
C LEU A 304 -11.97 27.14 -2.31
N PHE A 305 -11.77 28.38 -2.78
CA PHE A 305 -12.85 29.26 -3.21
C PHE A 305 -13.60 28.70 -4.43
N SER A 306 -12.85 28.14 -5.39
CA SER A 306 -13.39 27.47 -6.58
C SER A 306 -12.81 26.07 -6.68
N ARG A 307 -13.65 25.09 -7.04
CA ARG A 307 -13.33 23.66 -7.08
C ARG A 307 -13.87 23.01 -8.34
N LEU A 308 -13.00 22.31 -9.06
CA LEU A 308 -13.33 21.42 -10.16
C LEU A 308 -13.46 19.97 -9.72
N PHE A 309 -12.87 19.60 -8.57
CA PHE A 309 -12.86 18.24 -8.02
C PHE A 309 -13.60 18.18 -6.69
N CYS A 310 -13.96 16.97 -6.27
CA CYS A 310 -14.60 16.72 -4.97
C CYS A 310 -13.60 16.64 -3.81
N SER A 311 -12.31 16.42 -4.09
CA SER A 311 -11.20 16.40 -3.12
C SER A 311 -9.83 16.53 -3.78
#